data_AF-A0A8J6DJ64-F1
#
_entry.id   AF-A0A8J6DJ64-F1
#
_cell.length_a   1.000
_cell.length_b   1.000
_cell.length_c   1.000
_cell.angle_alpha   90.00
_cell.angle_beta   90.00
_cell.angle_gamma   90.00
#
_symmetry.space_group_name_H-M   'P 1'
#
loop_
_entity.id
_entity.type
_entity.pdbx_description
1 polymer ?
#
loop_
_entity_poly.entity_id
_entity_poly.type
_entity_poly.pdbx_seq_one_letter_code
_entity_poly.pdbx_strand_id
1 'polypeptide(L)'
;MRSTGKSIEGHFLGYQEIPVTSDIRDFHERNPPRHRNLDANGKKCFLLLLGVEICFELYNPPIQEIQVVKLEKCLDDSLLYLQDVLPEYKTFHVNMKPVVELVISCTFGTVNLNIKMKPKPWSKCWECPKFNIKGIGFDLSLSEEQMKESQKWSQSWFEFDRMREYDTSKTEAVLWDEIETFKMS
;
A
#
# COMPACT_ATOMS: atom_id res chain seq x y z
N MET A 1 9.34 -45.77 32.69
CA MET A 1 7.98 -45.25 32.89
C MET A 1 7.52 -44.62 31.58
N ARG A 2 6.50 -45.19 30.92
CA ARG A 2 5.98 -44.69 29.64
C ARG A 2 4.85 -43.71 29.95
N SER A 3 4.97 -42.43 29.58
CA SER A 3 3.85 -41.50 29.64
C SER A 3 3.07 -41.57 28.33
N THR A 4 1.78 -41.85 28.47
CA THR A 4 0.78 -41.93 27.41
C THR A 4 0.37 -40.51 27.00
N GLY A 5 0.52 -40.18 25.71
CA GLY A 5 -0.03 -38.96 25.13
C GLY A 5 -1.56 -38.98 25.13
N LYS A 6 -2.18 -37.92 25.65
CA LYS A 6 -3.61 -37.66 25.50
C LYS A 6 -3.83 -36.86 24.22
N SER A 7 -4.52 -37.46 23.25
CA SER A 7 -5.13 -36.77 22.12
C SER A 7 -6.29 -35.92 22.64
N ILE A 8 -6.28 -34.62 22.34
CA ILE A 8 -7.41 -33.72 22.57
C ILE A 8 -8.09 -33.53 21.22
N GLU A 9 -9.21 -34.23 21.02
CA GLU A 9 -10.13 -33.97 19.93
C GLU A 9 -10.84 -32.63 20.18
N GLY A 10 -10.45 -31.62 19.42
CA GLY A 10 -11.14 -30.32 19.40
C GLY A 10 -12.40 -30.42 18.56
N HIS A 11 -13.56 -30.31 19.22
CA HIS A 11 -14.87 -30.14 18.59
C HIS A 11 -14.87 -28.88 17.71
N PHE A 12 -15.11 -29.05 16.42
CA PHE A 12 -15.24 -27.96 15.44
C PHE A 12 -16.60 -27.27 15.65
N LEU A 13 -16.61 -26.15 16.38
CA LEU A 13 -17.77 -25.27 16.41
C LEU A 13 -17.80 -24.44 15.13
N GLY A 14 -18.89 -24.60 14.37
CA GLY A 14 -19.06 -24.00 13.05
C GLY A 14 -18.90 -22.49 13.04
N TYR A 15 -18.26 -22.00 11.98
CA TYR A 15 -18.16 -20.57 11.70
C TYR A 15 -19.56 -19.96 11.56
N GLN A 16 -19.87 -19.01 12.43
CA GLN A 16 -21.03 -18.14 12.28
C GLN A 16 -20.64 -17.03 11.30
N GLU A 17 -21.35 -16.95 10.18
CA GLU A 17 -21.15 -15.91 9.16
C GLU A 17 -21.31 -14.52 9.80
N ILE A 18 -20.26 -13.71 9.73
CA ILE A 18 -20.33 -12.30 10.12
C ILE A 18 -21.17 -11.57 9.07
N PRO A 19 -22.24 -10.85 9.44
CA PRO A 19 -23.07 -10.16 8.47
C PRO A 19 -22.27 -9.06 7.78
N VAL A 20 -22.09 -9.22 6.46
CA VAL A 20 -21.68 -8.16 5.55
C VAL A 20 -22.65 -6.99 5.75
N THR A 21 -22.11 -5.83 6.11
CA THR A 21 -22.91 -4.61 6.33
C THR A 21 -23.81 -4.36 5.10
N SER A 22 -25.06 -3.99 5.37
CA SER A 22 -26.14 -3.85 4.38
C SER A 22 -25.79 -2.94 3.19
N ASP A 23 -24.83 -2.03 3.35
CA ASP A 23 -24.43 -1.08 2.32
C ASP A 23 -23.81 -1.74 1.07
N ILE A 24 -23.18 -2.91 1.21
CA ILE A 24 -22.58 -3.63 0.08
C ILE A 24 -23.64 -4.38 -0.74
N ARG A 25 -24.71 -4.87 -0.09
CA ARG A 25 -25.83 -5.53 -0.78
C ARG A 25 -26.60 -4.55 -1.67
N ASP A 26 -26.83 -3.34 -1.17
CA ASP A 26 -27.60 -2.31 -1.89
C ASP A 26 -26.91 -1.76 -3.13
N PHE A 27 -25.58 -1.87 -3.23
CA PHE A 27 -24.84 -1.52 -4.44
C PHE A 27 -25.00 -2.59 -5.54
N HIS A 28 -25.09 -3.86 -5.14
CA HIS A 28 -25.15 -4.99 -6.06
C HIS A 28 -26.52 -5.19 -6.71
N GLU A 29 -27.61 -4.84 -6.03
CA GLU A 29 -28.97 -4.93 -6.58
C GLU A 29 -29.27 -3.85 -7.62
N ARG A 30 -28.69 -2.66 -7.48
CA ARG A 30 -28.93 -1.53 -8.39
C ARG A 30 -28.21 -1.63 -9.74
N ASN A 31 -27.21 -2.50 -9.87
CA ASN A 31 -26.44 -2.67 -11.10
C ASN A 31 -26.13 -4.16 -11.38
N PRO A 32 -27.04 -4.91 -12.03
CA PRO A 32 -26.77 -6.29 -12.38
C PRO A 32 -25.68 -6.37 -13.47
N PRO A 33 -24.57 -7.10 -13.23
CA PRO A 33 -23.44 -7.16 -14.16
C PRO A 33 -23.83 -7.92 -15.43
N ARG A 34 -23.68 -7.26 -16.58
CA ARG A 34 -23.79 -7.87 -17.90
C ARG A 34 -22.46 -8.55 -18.22
N HIS A 35 -22.48 -9.86 -18.39
CA HIS A 35 -21.38 -10.79 -18.72
C HIS A 35 -20.66 -11.44 -17.52
N ARG A 36 -20.77 -12.77 -17.48
CA ARG A 36 -20.23 -13.69 -16.46
C ARG A 36 -18.85 -14.18 -16.92
N ASN A 37 -17.79 -13.81 -16.22
CA ASN A 37 -16.50 -14.51 -16.32
C ASN A 37 -16.32 -15.33 -15.03
N LEU A 38 -16.19 -16.65 -15.18
CA LEU A 38 -15.96 -17.63 -14.12
C LEU A 38 -14.49 -18.06 -14.14
N ASP A 39 -13.92 -18.36 -12.98
CA ASP A 39 -12.63 -19.05 -12.93
C ASP A 39 -12.78 -20.57 -13.18
N ALA A 40 -11.65 -21.28 -13.28
CA ALA A 40 -11.60 -22.73 -13.54
C ALA A 40 -12.28 -23.60 -12.46
N ASN A 41 -12.67 -23.02 -11.33
CA ASN A 41 -13.39 -23.68 -10.24
C ASN A 41 -14.85 -23.21 -10.11
N GLY A 42 -15.37 -22.47 -11.10
CA GLY A 42 -16.75 -21.99 -11.11
C GLY A 42 -17.04 -20.92 -10.05
N LYS A 43 -16.00 -20.33 -9.44
CA LYS A 43 -16.16 -19.23 -8.48
C LYS A 43 -16.17 -17.90 -9.23
N LYS A 44 -17.04 -16.99 -8.79
CA LYS A 44 -17.14 -15.61 -9.26
C LYS A 44 -15.84 -14.87 -8.90
N CYS A 45 -14.92 -14.72 -9.85
CA CYS A 45 -13.78 -13.81 -9.68
C CYS A 45 -14.19 -12.40 -10.14
N PHE A 46 -14.84 -11.65 -9.24
CA PHE A 46 -15.41 -10.31 -9.49
C PHE A 46 -14.44 -9.14 -9.25
N LEU A 47 -13.13 -9.35 -9.37
CA LEU A 47 -12.12 -8.29 -9.14
C LEU A 47 -11.48 -7.73 -10.41
N LEU A 48 -11.98 -8.09 -11.59
CA LEU A 48 -11.41 -7.64 -12.84
C LEU A 48 -11.96 -6.24 -13.18
N LEU A 49 -11.17 -5.19 -12.85
CA LEU A 49 -11.21 -3.78 -13.30
C LEU A 49 -11.57 -2.68 -12.28
N LEU A 50 -11.96 -2.99 -11.05
CA LEU A 50 -12.20 -1.97 -10.01
C LEU A 50 -10.96 -1.76 -9.14
N GLY A 51 -10.57 -0.51 -8.92
CA GLY A 51 -9.52 -0.16 -7.96
C GLY A 51 -10.05 -0.31 -6.54
N VAL A 52 -9.30 -1.01 -5.68
CA VAL A 52 -9.65 -1.25 -4.28
C VAL A 52 -8.50 -0.79 -3.39
N GLU A 53 -8.82 -0.02 -2.36
CA GLU A 53 -7.89 0.42 -1.31
C GLU A 53 -8.41 -0.07 0.04
N ILE A 54 -7.54 -0.66 0.85
CA ILE A 54 -7.87 -1.16 2.19
C ILE A 54 -6.85 -0.59 3.18
N CYS A 55 -7.32 0.10 4.21
CA CYS A 55 -6.48 0.59 5.30
C CYS A 55 -6.45 -0.46 6.41
N PHE A 56 -5.26 -0.94 6.77
CA PHE A 56 -5.07 -1.89 7.87
C PHE A 56 -4.43 -1.19 9.07
N GLU A 57 -4.96 -1.45 10.26
CA GLU A 57 -4.37 -1.04 11.53
C GLU A 57 -3.44 -2.16 12.05
N LEU A 58 -2.14 -1.91 12.13
CA LEU A 58 -1.13 -2.96 12.40
C LEU A 58 -1.34 -3.74 13.71
N TYR A 59 -1.91 -3.10 14.74
CA TYR A 59 -2.12 -3.70 16.05
C TYR A 59 -3.54 -4.24 16.26
N ASN A 60 -4.29 -4.45 15.18
CA ASN A 60 -5.66 -4.93 15.24
C ASN A 60 -5.71 -6.46 15.47
N PRO A 61 -6.39 -6.97 16.54
CA PRO A 61 -6.44 -8.40 16.86
C PRO A 61 -6.91 -9.37 15.75
N PRO A 62 -7.80 -8.99 14.82
CA PRO A 62 -8.22 -9.86 13.71
C PRO A 62 -7.13 -10.14 12.67
N ILE A 63 -6.03 -9.38 12.65
CA ILE A 63 -4.93 -9.64 11.72
C ILE A 63 -4.24 -10.94 12.13
N GLN A 64 -4.25 -11.94 11.25
CA GLN A 64 -3.64 -13.25 11.51
C GLN A 64 -2.17 -13.29 11.11
N GLU A 65 -1.84 -12.76 9.94
CA GLU A 65 -0.49 -12.79 9.38
C GLU A 65 -0.29 -11.60 8.43
N ILE A 66 0.91 -11.00 8.47
CA ILE A 66 1.36 -9.99 7.50
C ILE A 66 2.51 -10.60 6.72
N GLN A 67 2.25 -10.99 5.47
CA GLN A 67 3.25 -11.55 4.57
C GLN A 67 3.81 -10.48 3.61
N VAL A 68 5.12 -10.26 3.63
CA VAL A 68 5.81 -9.38 2.67
C VAL A 68 6.12 -10.16 1.39
N VAL A 69 5.48 -9.82 0.29
CA VAL A 69 5.67 -10.50 -1.01
C VAL A 69 6.90 -10.00 -1.75
N LYS A 70 7.09 -8.68 -1.80
CA LYS A 70 8.23 -8.01 -2.43
C LYS A 70 8.59 -6.79 -1.59
N LEU A 71 9.85 -6.67 -1.21
CA LEU A 71 10.34 -5.54 -0.44
C LEU A 71 11.12 -4.60 -1.37
N GLU A 72 10.59 -3.41 -1.62
CA GLU A 72 11.19 -2.44 -2.51
C GLU A 72 11.02 -1.03 -1.96
N LYS A 73 11.96 -0.14 -2.29
CA LYS A 73 11.88 1.28 -1.92
C LYS A 73 11.50 2.11 -3.14
N CYS A 74 10.55 3.01 -3.00
CA CYS A 74 10.19 3.98 -4.03
C CYS A 74 10.97 5.30 -3.84
N LEU A 75 10.97 6.14 -4.88
CA LEU A 75 11.56 7.48 -4.84
C LEU A 75 10.81 8.45 -3.92
N ASP A 76 9.50 8.22 -3.76
CA ASP A 76 8.59 9.07 -3.00
C ASP A 76 8.11 8.35 -1.73
N ASP A 77 7.90 9.11 -0.65
CA ASP A 77 7.42 8.59 0.63
C ASP A 77 5.94 8.17 0.57
N SER A 78 5.16 8.76 -0.34
CA SER A 78 3.73 8.51 -0.49
C SER A 78 3.35 8.28 -1.94
N LEU A 79 2.67 7.16 -2.20
CA LEU A 79 2.23 6.73 -3.53
C LEU A 79 0.76 7.09 -3.85
N LEU A 80 0.17 8.07 -3.16
CA LEU A 80 -1.25 8.45 -3.33
C LEU A 80 -1.62 8.85 -4.77
N TYR A 81 -0.65 9.27 -5.58
CA TYR A 81 -0.87 9.62 -6.98
C TYR A 81 -1.25 8.42 -7.85
N LEU A 82 -1.04 7.17 -7.40
CA LEU A 82 -1.42 5.95 -8.13
C LEU A 82 -2.93 5.85 -8.43
N GLN A 83 -3.78 6.61 -7.71
CA GLN A 83 -5.21 6.73 -8.02
C GLN A 83 -5.44 7.24 -9.45
N ASP A 84 -4.67 8.26 -9.85
CA ASP A 84 -4.75 8.97 -11.12
C ASP A 84 -3.82 8.39 -12.20
N VAL A 85 -3.11 7.31 -11.91
CA VAL A 85 -2.20 6.62 -12.84
C VAL A 85 -2.94 5.57 -13.68
N LEU A 86 -2.36 5.22 -14.83
CA LEU A 86 -2.83 4.11 -15.66
C LEU A 86 -2.91 2.78 -14.87
N PRO A 87 -3.92 1.92 -15.15
CA PRO A 87 -4.10 0.67 -14.41
C PRO A 87 -2.87 -0.27 -14.44
N GLU A 88 -2.06 -0.19 -15.48
CA GLU A 88 -0.87 -1.02 -15.69
C GLU A 88 0.14 -0.94 -14.54
N TYR A 89 0.31 0.25 -13.94
CA TYR A 89 1.29 0.47 -12.87
C TYR A 89 0.78 0.09 -11.47
N LYS A 90 -0.49 -0.27 -11.34
CA LYS A 90 -1.12 -0.60 -10.05
C LYS A 90 -1.84 -1.94 -10.01
N THR A 91 -1.75 -2.71 -11.10
CA THR A 91 -2.35 -4.03 -11.18
C THR A 91 -1.31 -5.07 -10.79
N PHE A 92 -1.58 -5.77 -9.70
CA PHE A 92 -0.75 -6.88 -9.23
C PHE A 92 -1.54 -8.19 -9.30
N HIS A 93 -0.83 -9.28 -9.55
CA HIS A 93 -1.43 -10.61 -9.55
C HIS A 93 -1.61 -11.11 -8.11
N VAL A 94 -2.84 -11.49 -7.74
CA VAL A 94 -3.18 -11.90 -6.36
C VAL A 94 -2.35 -13.11 -5.88
N ASN A 95 -2.04 -14.05 -6.79
CA ASN A 95 -1.26 -15.25 -6.46
C ASN A 95 0.22 -15.09 -6.86
N MET A 96 0.81 -13.92 -6.61
CA MET A 96 2.26 -13.72 -6.81
C MET A 96 3.05 -14.48 -5.73
N LYS A 97 4.16 -15.11 -6.12
CA LYS A 97 5.04 -15.80 -5.17
C LYS A 97 5.95 -14.79 -4.44
N PRO A 98 6.25 -14.99 -3.15
CA PRO A 98 7.16 -14.11 -2.43
C PRO A 98 8.56 -14.18 -3.04
N VAL A 99 9.16 -13.00 -3.27
CA VAL A 99 10.52 -12.85 -3.76
C VAL A 99 11.41 -12.62 -2.55
N VAL A 100 12.14 -13.66 -2.15
CA VAL A 100 13.11 -13.55 -1.07
C VAL A 100 14.42 -13.04 -1.66
N GLU A 101 14.67 -11.74 -1.55
CA GLU A 101 16.00 -11.19 -1.81
C GLU A 101 16.92 -11.53 -0.62
N LEU A 102 18.03 -12.23 -0.89
CA LEU A 102 19.06 -12.49 0.10
C LEU A 102 19.70 -11.16 0.49
N VAL A 103 19.35 -10.65 1.66
CA VAL A 103 19.88 -9.43 2.27
C VAL A 103 21.36 -9.65 2.67
N ILE A 104 22.25 -9.67 1.69
CA ILE A 104 23.71 -9.76 1.91
C ILE A 104 24.33 -8.35 1.96
N SER A 105 23.66 -7.34 1.42
CA SER A 105 24.07 -5.93 1.49
C SER A 105 22.87 -5.04 1.79
N CYS A 106 23.00 -4.22 2.83
CA CYS A 106 21.99 -3.33 3.42
C CYS A 106 21.58 -2.16 2.50
N THR A 107 21.19 -2.43 1.26
CA THR A 107 20.72 -1.41 0.31
C THR A 107 19.54 -1.96 -0.46
N PHE A 108 18.33 -1.62 -0.02
CA PHE A 108 17.10 -1.92 -0.77
C PHE A 108 17.18 -1.25 -2.15
N GLY A 109 16.83 -1.99 -3.21
CA GLY A 109 16.78 -1.43 -4.56
C GLY A 109 15.74 -0.32 -4.65
N THR A 110 16.19 0.91 -4.89
CA THR A 110 15.27 2.02 -5.19
C THR A 110 14.72 1.83 -6.59
N VAL A 111 13.40 1.69 -6.69
CA VAL A 111 12.69 1.52 -7.95
C VAL A 111 12.54 2.89 -8.62
N ASN A 112 13.33 3.12 -9.66
CA ASN A 112 13.26 4.30 -10.52
C ASN A 112 12.28 4.05 -11.67
N LEU A 113 10.98 4.13 -11.39
CA LEU A 113 9.94 4.03 -12.44
C LEU A 113 9.39 5.43 -12.74
N ASN A 114 9.52 5.85 -13.99
CA ASN A 114 8.86 7.06 -14.49
C ASN A 114 7.42 6.70 -14.88
N ILE A 115 6.49 7.04 -14.01
CA ILE A 115 5.08 6.67 -14.17
C ILE A 115 4.34 7.66 -15.08
N LYS A 116 3.53 7.14 -15.99
CA LYS A 116 2.63 7.93 -16.85
C LYS A 116 1.26 8.10 -16.22
N MET A 117 0.82 9.35 -16.10
CA MET A 117 -0.48 9.71 -15.54
C MET A 117 -1.60 9.55 -16.56
N LYS A 118 -2.85 9.43 -16.07
CA LYS A 118 -4.04 9.64 -16.90
C LYS A 118 -4.09 11.08 -17.40
N PRO A 119 -4.87 11.38 -18.46
CA PRO A 119 -5.19 12.76 -18.79
C PRO A 119 -5.92 13.46 -17.63
N LYS A 120 -5.74 14.78 -17.51
CA LYS A 120 -6.45 15.63 -16.54
C LYS A 120 -7.98 15.57 -16.74
N PRO A 121 -8.79 15.81 -15.69
CA PRO A 121 -8.42 16.25 -14.34
C PRO A 121 -7.99 15.09 -13.42
N TRP A 122 -7.11 15.41 -12.47
CA TRP A 122 -6.64 14.49 -11.42
C TRP A 122 -7.30 14.79 -10.07
N SER A 123 -7.15 13.87 -9.14
CA SER A 123 -7.65 14.01 -7.77
C SER A 123 -6.94 15.13 -7.00
N LYS A 124 -5.66 15.35 -7.29
CA LYS A 124 -4.86 16.47 -6.76
C LYS A 124 -3.96 17.07 -7.83
N CYS A 125 -3.51 18.30 -7.61
CA CYS A 125 -2.49 18.96 -8.44
C CYS A 125 -1.10 18.42 -8.07
N TRP A 126 -0.81 17.17 -8.45
CA TRP A 126 0.46 16.48 -8.16
C TRP A 126 1.69 17.21 -8.71
N GLU A 127 1.52 18.05 -9.72
CA GLU A 127 2.56 18.91 -10.29
C GLU A 127 3.02 20.05 -9.37
N CYS A 128 2.32 20.29 -8.26
CA CYS A 128 2.64 21.34 -7.32
C CYS A 128 3.91 20.98 -6.53
N PRO A 129 4.93 21.87 -6.47
CA PRO A 129 6.19 21.61 -5.76
C PRO A 129 6.03 21.20 -4.29
N LYS A 130 4.90 21.58 -3.65
CA LYS A 130 4.56 21.20 -2.27
C LYS A 130 4.55 19.68 -2.04
N PHE A 131 4.21 18.87 -3.04
CA PHE A 131 4.17 17.41 -2.91
C PHE A 131 5.53 16.75 -3.09
N ASN A 132 6.51 17.45 -3.71
CA ASN A 132 7.87 16.96 -3.96
C ASN A 132 7.93 15.54 -4.59
N ILE A 133 7.04 15.28 -5.57
CA ILE A 133 6.93 13.97 -6.22
C ILE A 133 8.00 13.83 -7.31
N LYS A 134 8.75 12.72 -7.27
CA LYS A 134 9.86 12.40 -8.18
C LYS A 134 9.56 11.18 -9.06
N GLY A 135 8.59 10.34 -8.70
CA GLY A 135 8.23 9.12 -9.43
C GLY A 135 7.32 9.33 -10.64
N ILE A 136 6.81 10.55 -10.87
CA ILE A 136 5.96 10.86 -12.03
C ILE A 136 6.80 11.46 -13.15
N GLY A 137 6.67 10.90 -14.35
CA GLY A 137 7.22 11.50 -15.57
C GLY A 137 6.31 12.63 -16.07
N PHE A 138 6.41 13.82 -15.47
CA PHE A 138 5.55 14.97 -15.83
C PHE A 138 5.70 15.38 -17.30
N ASP A 139 6.90 15.25 -17.89
CA ASP A 139 7.18 15.54 -19.30
C ASP A 139 6.29 14.74 -20.27
N LEU A 140 5.81 13.55 -19.85
CA LEU A 140 4.95 12.69 -20.67
C LEU A 140 3.47 13.09 -20.62
N SER A 141 3.08 13.90 -19.63
CA SER A 141 1.68 14.15 -19.29
C SER A 141 1.30 15.64 -19.29
N LEU A 142 2.28 16.54 -19.16
CA LEU A 142 2.09 17.99 -19.05
C LEU A 142 2.90 18.74 -20.09
N SER A 143 2.43 19.93 -20.46
CA SER A 143 3.21 20.87 -21.27
C SER A 143 4.16 21.70 -20.39
N GLU A 144 5.20 22.28 -21.01
CA GLU A 144 6.14 23.16 -20.32
C GLU A 144 5.45 24.38 -19.67
N GLU A 145 4.38 24.89 -20.28
CA GLU A 145 3.61 26.02 -19.74
C GLU A 145 2.94 25.65 -18.41
N GLN A 146 2.35 24.47 -18.33
CA GLN A 146 1.72 23.96 -17.12
C GLN A 146 2.74 23.75 -16.00
N MET A 147 3.94 23.28 -16.33
CA MET A 147 5.03 23.15 -15.36
C MET A 147 5.53 24.51 -14.87
N LYS A 148 5.63 25.51 -15.76
CA LYS A 148 5.99 26.88 -15.36
C LYS A 148 4.93 27.48 -14.44
N GLU A 149 3.66 27.20 -14.67
CA GLU A 149 2.57 27.64 -13.80
C GLU A 149 2.60 26.97 -12.42
N SER A 150 2.86 25.66 -12.35
CA SER A 150 2.96 24.98 -11.07
C SER A 150 4.16 25.47 -10.26
N GLN A 151 5.27 25.79 -10.93
CA GLN A 151 6.48 26.32 -10.28
C GLN A 151 6.26 27.67 -9.60
N LYS A 152 5.25 28.46 -9.99
CA LYS A 152 4.89 29.72 -9.30
C LYS A 152 4.49 29.50 -7.84
N TRP A 153 4.04 28.29 -7.52
CA TRP A 153 3.66 27.90 -6.16
C TRP A 153 4.82 27.28 -5.36
N SER A 154 6.05 27.30 -5.91
CA SER A 154 7.23 26.86 -5.18
C SER A 154 7.48 27.73 -3.95
N GLN A 155 7.84 27.07 -2.85
CA GLN A 155 8.22 27.71 -1.59
C GLN A 155 9.71 27.46 -1.35
N SER A 156 10.57 28.21 -2.04
CA SER A 156 12.03 27.99 -2.02
C SER A 156 12.66 28.14 -0.62
N TRP A 157 12.04 28.93 0.26
CA TRP A 157 12.49 29.08 1.65
C TRP A 157 12.25 27.84 2.51
N PHE A 158 11.36 26.93 2.09
CA PHE A 158 10.96 25.77 2.87
C PHE A 158 12.12 24.82 3.14
N GLU A 159 13.02 24.64 2.18
CA GLU A 159 14.21 23.80 2.31
C GLU A 159 15.23 24.35 3.32
N PHE A 160 15.18 25.66 3.62
CA PHE A 160 16.11 26.31 4.53
C PHE A 160 15.53 26.50 5.95
N ASP A 161 14.29 26.08 6.18
CA ASP A 161 13.61 26.22 7.46
C ASP A 161 14.01 25.10 8.45
N ARG A 162 15.19 25.26 9.04
CA ARG A 162 15.73 24.32 10.04
C ARG A 162 14.87 24.23 11.31
N MET A 163 14.07 25.24 11.62
CA MET A 163 13.21 25.23 12.82
C MET A 163 12.06 24.22 12.71
N ARG A 164 11.75 23.79 11.49
CA ARG A 164 10.75 22.77 11.20
C ARG A 164 11.27 21.34 11.38
N GLU A 165 12.56 21.14 11.23
CA GLU A 165 13.18 19.82 11.37
C GLU A 165 13.02 19.33 12.81
N TYR A 166 12.53 18.11 12.99
CA TYR A 166 12.33 17.50 14.30
C TYR A 166 13.41 16.44 14.53
N ASP A 167 14.34 16.72 15.44
CA ASP A 167 15.41 15.78 15.79
C ASP A 167 14.86 14.66 16.70
N THR A 168 14.77 13.46 16.14
CA THR A 168 14.29 12.25 16.81
C THR A 168 15.40 11.41 17.42
N SER A 169 16.69 11.74 17.19
CA SER A 169 17.84 10.87 17.49
C SER A 169 17.90 10.40 18.95
N LYS A 170 17.69 11.32 19.90
CA LYS A 170 17.70 11.02 21.34
C LYS A 170 16.54 10.12 21.74
N THR A 171 15.36 10.39 21.20
CA THR A 171 14.14 9.62 21.48
C THR A 171 14.25 8.22 20.92
N GLU A 172 14.75 8.07 19.69
CA GLU A 172 15.00 6.78 19.06
C GLU A 172 15.98 5.94 19.89
N ALA A 173 17.07 6.52 20.38
CA ALA A 173 18.04 5.80 21.21
C ALA A 173 17.42 5.22 22.50
N VAL A 174 16.56 5.99 23.17
CA VAL A 174 15.83 5.52 24.37
C VAL A 174 14.88 4.37 24.01
N LEU A 175 14.11 4.52 22.92
CA LEU A 175 13.18 3.48 22.47
C LEU A 175 13.90 2.18 22.09
N TRP A 176 15.09 2.28 21.49
CA TRP A 176 15.90 1.09 21.16
C TRP A 176 16.35 0.33 22.41
N ASP A 177 16.81 1.03 23.45
CA ASP A 177 17.20 0.43 24.74
C ASP A 177 16.02 -0.28 25.43
N GLU A 178 14.83 0.34 25.40
CA GLU A 178 13.60 -0.27 25.92
C GLU A 178 13.21 -1.54 25.16
N ILE A 179 13.27 -1.51 23.82
CA ILE A 179 12.97 -2.66 22.96
C ILE A 179 13.97 -3.79 23.20
N GLU A 180 15.26 -3.49 23.34
CA GLU A 180 16.29 -4.49 23.63
C GLU A 180 16.10 -5.12 25.00
N THR A 181 15.82 -4.30 26.02
CA THR A 181 15.53 -4.77 27.39
C THR A 181 14.34 -5.72 27.41
N PHE A 182 13.24 -5.37 26.73
CA PHE A 182 12.04 -6.20 26.63
C PHE A 182 12.29 -7.52 25.87
N LYS A 183 13.17 -7.50 24.86
CA LYS A 183 13.54 -8.73 24.12
C LYS A 183 14.40 -9.69 24.94
N MET A 184 15.13 -9.20 25.94
CA MET A 184 16.03 -10.00 26.78
C MET A 184 15.36 -10.58 28.03
N SER A 185 14.22 -10.02 28.46
CA SER A 185 13.42 -10.54 29.57
C SER A 185 12.56 -11.73 29.16
#